data_AF-A0AAD7J9X9-F1
#
_entry.id   AF-A0AAD7J9X9-F1
#
_cell.length_a   1.000
_cell.length_b   1.000
_cell.length_c   1.000
_cell.angle_alpha   90.00
_cell.angle_beta   90.00
_cell.angle_gamma   90.00
#
_symmetry.space_group_name_H-M   'P 1'
#
loop_
_entity.id
_entity.type
_entity.pdbx_description
1 polymer ?
#
loop_
_entity_poly.entity_id
_entity_poly.type
_entity_poly.pdbx_seq_one_letter_code
_entity_poly.pdbx_strand_id
1 'polypeptide(L)'
;MKFTTTTLVSAVFAVSVSAFPVQKRGVDPNLVPQFGVTAGIKDPAGSASCVGINNILIPCTCPPDRNSFITSLSGDVAAGHNVNNPSVPSPFPTDGSSASQIVRLQTSITALQNLFGPGVGCPASATTFLAQISALQNGTPAPAPAPAPAPAPAPAPAPAPAPAPAPAGGVDPNLVPQFDVTPGVKDPAGSASCVGINNILIPCSCPPDRNTFIASLSANVAAGHDINNPGVAAPFPTDSSSASQIARLQTAISSLQNLNGPGVGCPASSTTFSAQLKALTG
;
A
#
# COMPACT_ATOMS: atom_id res chain seq x y z
N MET A 1 -73.12 4.05 -55.17
CA MET A 1 -72.40 3.98 -53.88
C MET A 1 -71.39 2.85 -53.97
N LYS A 2 -70.10 3.17 -54.08
CA LYS A 2 -69.00 2.19 -54.04
C LYS A 2 -67.93 2.79 -53.13
N PHE A 3 -67.83 2.27 -51.92
CA PHE A 3 -66.83 2.66 -50.93
C PHE A 3 -65.59 1.80 -51.15
N THR A 4 -64.47 2.45 -51.46
CA THR A 4 -63.17 1.81 -51.64
C THR A 4 -62.48 1.72 -50.27
N THR A 5 -62.28 0.49 -49.78
CA THR A 5 -61.61 0.23 -48.50
C THR A 5 -60.11 0.15 -48.71
N THR A 6 -59.37 1.15 -48.24
CA THR A 6 -57.90 1.15 -48.26
C THR A 6 -57.37 0.56 -46.96
N THR A 7 -56.78 -0.63 -47.04
CA THR A 7 -56.08 -1.28 -45.91
C THR A 7 -54.74 -0.59 -45.64
N LEU A 8 -54.59 -0.03 -44.45
CA LEU A 8 -53.37 0.58 -43.92
C LEU A 8 -52.48 -0.53 -43.32
N VAL A 9 -51.33 -0.78 -43.92
CA VAL A 9 -50.32 -1.70 -43.39
C VAL A 9 -49.45 -0.93 -42.39
N SER A 10 -49.66 -1.17 -41.09
CA SER A 10 -48.82 -0.63 -40.02
C SER A 10 -47.52 -1.44 -39.93
N ALA A 11 -46.41 -0.87 -40.42
CA ALA A 11 -45.08 -1.43 -40.22
C ALA A 11 -44.61 -1.16 -38.77
N VAL A 12 -44.64 -2.19 -37.92
CA VAL A 12 -44.04 -2.15 -36.58
C VAL A 12 -42.53 -2.31 -36.74
N PHE A 13 -41.77 -1.22 -36.63
CA PHE A 13 -40.32 -1.27 -36.47
C PHE A 13 -39.99 -1.73 -35.05
N ALA A 14 -39.68 -3.02 -34.89
CA ALA A 14 -39.06 -3.53 -33.68
C ALA A 14 -37.61 -3.00 -33.62
N VAL A 15 -37.37 -1.98 -32.81
CA VAL A 15 -36.01 -1.48 -32.54
C VAL A 15 -35.36 -2.45 -31.57
N SER A 16 -34.58 -3.39 -32.08
CA SER A 16 -33.78 -4.31 -31.29
C SER A 16 -32.71 -3.51 -30.54
N VAL A 17 -32.92 -3.28 -29.24
CA VAL A 17 -31.88 -2.74 -28.36
C VAL A 17 -30.88 -3.87 -28.11
N SER A 18 -29.80 -3.91 -28.89
CA SER A 18 -28.66 -4.77 -28.59
C SER A 18 -28.01 -4.26 -27.30
N ALA A 19 -28.30 -4.92 -26.18
CA ALA A 19 -27.54 -4.77 -24.95
C ALA A 19 -26.13 -5.34 -25.20
N PHE A 20 -25.21 -4.48 -25.66
CA PHE A 20 -23.80 -4.82 -25.65
C PHE A 20 -23.39 -5.09 -24.20
N PRO A 21 -22.68 -6.18 -23.90
CA PRO A 21 -22.09 -6.36 -22.59
C PRO A 21 -21.18 -5.16 -22.34
N VAL A 22 -21.53 -4.34 -21.34
CA VAL A 22 -20.70 -3.24 -20.86
C VAL A 22 -19.38 -3.87 -20.45
N GLN A 23 -18.37 -3.78 -21.32
CA GLN A 23 -17.00 -4.04 -20.93
C GLN A 23 -16.75 -3.14 -19.73
N LYS A 24 -16.48 -3.73 -18.56
CA LYS A 24 -16.15 -2.98 -17.35
C LYS A 24 -15.07 -1.97 -17.72
N ARG A 25 -15.44 -0.70 -17.86
CA ARG A 25 -14.50 0.37 -18.18
C ARG A 25 -13.73 0.63 -16.90
N GLY A 26 -12.72 -0.21 -16.65
CA GLY A 26 -11.85 -0.10 -15.50
C GLY A 26 -11.22 1.28 -15.50
N VAL A 27 -11.22 1.93 -14.35
CA VAL A 27 -10.50 3.19 -14.16
C VAL A 27 -9.01 2.87 -14.23
N ASP A 28 -8.26 3.56 -15.08
CA ASP A 28 -6.80 3.46 -15.11
C ASP A 28 -6.26 3.97 -13.75
N PRO A 29 -5.57 3.14 -12.95
CA PRO A 29 -5.01 3.54 -11.66
C PRO A 29 -4.04 4.73 -11.74
N ASN A 30 -3.44 5.00 -12.90
CA ASN A 30 -2.54 6.14 -13.11
C ASN A 30 -3.29 7.47 -13.24
N LEU A 31 -4.58 7.42 -13.60
CA LEU A 31 -5.43 8.60 -13.73
C LEU A 31 -6.10 9.00 -12.40
N VAL A 32 -5.93 8.18 -11.34
CA VAL A 32 -6.41 8.44 -9.98
C VAL A 32 -5.26 9.02 -9.15
N PRO A 33 -5.27 10.29 -8.75
CA PRO A 33 -4.19 10.87 -7.97
C PRO A 33 -4.05 10.22 -6.59
N GLN A 34 -2.85 10.34 -6.00
CA GLN A 34 -2.62 9.92 -4.61
C GLN A 34 -3.43 10.81 -3.65
N PHE A 35 -3.87 10.25 -2.52
CA PHE A 35 -4.65 11.01 -1.54
C PHE A 35 -3.85 12.17 -0.93
N GLY A 36 -2.54 11.97 -0.70
CA GLY A 36 -1.66 13.00 -0.14
C GLY A 36 -1.93 13.34 1.33
N VAL A 37 -2.73 12.51 2.02
CA VAL A 37 -2.96 12.56 3.47
C VAL A 37 -2.74 11.15 4.01
N THR A 38 -2.02 11.02 5.12
CA THR A 38 -1.81 9.73 5.78
C THR A 38 -2.96 9.44 6.72
N ALA A 39 -3.57 8.26 6.60
CA ALA A 39 -4.66 7.84 7.47
C ALA A 39 -4.19 7.59 8.91
N GLY A 40 -5.09 7.74 9.87
CA GLY A 40 -4.83 7.34 11.25
C GLY A 40 -3.95 8.28 12.09
N ILE A 41 -3.48 9.41 11.54
CA ILE A 41 -2.69 10.40 12.31
C ILE A 41 -3.59 11.07 13.34
N LYS A 42 -3.33 10.81 14.63
CA LYS A 42 -4.14 11.34 15.74
C LYS A 42 -3.98 12.85 15.90
N ASP A 43 -5.07 13.49 16.29
CA ASP A 43 -5.09 14.91 16.63
C ASP A 43 -4.21 15.20 17.86
N PRO A 44 -3.18 16.07 17.74
CA PRO A 44 -2.35 16.49 18.87
C PRO A 44 -3.13 17.17 20.00
N ALA A 45 -4.29 17.75 19.71
CA ALA A 45 -5.17 18.34 20.72
C ALA A 45 -5.98 17.30 21.51
N GLY A 46 -5.82 16.00 21.21
CA GLY A 46 -6.41 14.90 21.96
C GLY A 46 -7.85 14.54 21.58
N SER A 47 -8.35 14.98 20.42
CA SER A 47 -9.67 14.52 19.95
C SER A 47 -9.65 13.04 19.53
N ALA A 48 -10.82 12.41 19.52
CA ALA A 48 -10.96 11.03 19.03
C ALA A 48 -10.75 10.91 17.50
N SER A 49 -10.74 12.04 16.79
CA SER A 49 -10.59 12.15 15.34
C SER A 49 -9.11 12.12 14.92
N CYS A 50 -8.90 12.03 13.61
CA CYS A 50 -7.58 12.12 13.01
C CYS A 50 -7.41 13.42 12.24
N VAL A 51 -6.16 13.81 12.00
CA VAL A 51 -5.80 15.05 11.32
C VAL A 51 -5.83 14.84 9.82
N GLY A 52 -6.73 15.56 9.14
CA GLY A 52 -6.73 15.71 7.69
C GLY A 52 -5.95 16.94 7.25
N ILE A 53 -6.16 17.33 6.00
CA ILE A 53 -5.49 18.52 5.45
C ILE A 53 -5.92 19.79 6.19
N ASN A 54 -5.00 20.74 6.33
CA ASN A 54 -5.21 22.03 7.02
C ASN A 54 -5.71 21.88 8.47
N ASN A 55 -5.29 20.82 9.16
CA ASN A 55 -5.72 20.47 10.52
C ASN A 55 -7.24 20.26 10.68
N ILE A 56 -7.95 19.98 9.59
CA ILE A 56 -9.37 19.63 9.65
C ILE A 56 -9.51 18.20 10.17
N LEU A 57 -10.32 18.00 11.20
CA LEU A 57 -10.55 16.68 11.77
C LEU A 57 -11.34 15.78 10.81
N ILE A 58 -10.88 14.54 10.67
CA ILE A 58 -11.45 13.51 9.81
C ILE A 58 -11.62 12.18 10.58
N PRO A 59 -12.48 11.26 10.12
CA PRO A 59 -12.51 9.90 10.64
C PRO A 59 -11.13 9.24 10.50
N CYS A 60 -10.69 8.49 11.50
CA CYS A 60 -9.36 7.86 11.47
C CYS A 60 -9.20 6.75 10.42
N THR A 61 -10.29 6.23 9.89
CA THR A 61 -10.32 5.30 8.76
C THR A 61 -10.13 6.01 7.41
N CYS A 62 -10.00 7.34 7.41
CA CYS A 62 -9.84 8.14 6.21
C CYS A 62 -8.40 8.67 6.08
N PRO A 63 -7.85 8.71 4.85
CA PRO A 63 -8.39 8.09 3.63
C PRO A 63 -8.37 6.54 3.70
N PRO A 64 -9.20 5.83 2.90
CA PRO A 64 -9.19 4.37 2.84
C PRO A 64 -7.91 3.84 2.17
N ASP A 65 -7.76 2.51 2.11
CA ASP A 65 -6.77 1.91 1.22
C ASP A 65 -7.02 2.31 -0.25
N ARG A 66 -5.95 2.67 -0.96
CA ARG A 66 -6.04 3.22 -2.32
C ARG A 66 -6.52 2.19 -3.33
N ASN A 67 -6.09 0.94 -3.24
CA ASN A 67 -6.50 -0.10 -4.20
C ASN A 67 -7.98 -0.47 -4.01
N SER A 68 -8.42 -0.52 -2.75
CA SER A 68 -9.81 -0.70 -2.37
C SER A 68 -10.68 0.45 -2.89
N PHE A 69 -10.20 1.70 -2.77
CA PHE A 69 -10.88 2.85 -3.34
C PHE A 69 -10.98 2.80 -4.87
N ILE A 70 -9.89 2.47 -5.58
CA ILE A 70 -9.90 2.36 -7.05
C ILE A 70 -10.88 1.27 -7.52
N THR A 71 -11.01 0.19 -6.75
CA THR A 71 -11.99 -0.86 -7.02
C THR A 71 -13.42 -0.33 -6.90
N SER A 72 -13.72 0.40 -5.82
CA SER A 72 -15.03 1.05 -5.63
C SER A 72 -15.32 2.08 -6.73
N LEU A 73 -14.36 2.95 -7.03
CA LEU A 73 -14.46 3.98 -8.06
C LEU A 73 -14.67 3.37 -9.45
N SER A 74 -14.01 2.25 -9.75
CA SER A 74 -14.24 1.52 -11.00
C SER A 74 -15.66 0.97 -11.09
N GLY A 75 -16.25 0.57 -9.96
CA GLY A 75 -17.66 0.18 -9.86
C GLY A 75 -18.59 1.35 -10.18
N ASP A 76 -18.35 2.51 -9.56
CA ASP A 76 -19.11 3.74 -9.78
C ASP A 76 -19.06 4.18 -11.25
N VAL A 77 -17.86 4.24 -11.83
CA VAL A 77 -17.65 4.65 -13.23
C VAL A 77 -18.30 3.65 -14.20
N ALA A 78 -18.24 2.35 -13.91
CA ALA A 78 -18.90 1.33 -14.73
C ALA A 78 -20.44 1.43 -14.66
N ALA A 79 -20.99 1.82 -13.51
CA ALA A 79 -22.42 2.09 -13.34
C ALA A 79 -22.84 3.46 -13.93
N GLY A 80 -21.88 4.36 -14.18
CA GLY A 80 -22.12 5.75 -14.59
C GLY A 80 -22.57 6.67 -13.44
N HIS A 81 -22.69 6.14 -12.23
CA HIS A 81 -23.12 6.82 -11.01
C HIS A 81 -22.53 6.12 -9.79
N ASN A 82 -22.50 6.81 -8.65
CA ASN A 82 -22.02 6.20 -7.42
C ASN A 82 -22.97 5.09 -6.97
N VAL A 83 -22.45 3.87 -6.77
CA VAL A 83 -23.28 2.68 -6.49
C VAL A 83 -24.04 2.78 -5.17
N ASN A 84 -23.52 3.57 -4.23
CA ASN A 84 -24.13 3.79 -2.91
C ASN A 84 -24.94 5.11 -2.84
N ASN A 85 -24.88 5.94 -3.88
CA ASN A 85 -25.66 7.15 -4.04
C ASN A 85 -25.95 7.43 -5.53
N PRO A 86 -26.94 6.73 -6.12
CA PRO A 86 -27.16 6.76 -7.57
C PRO A 86 -27.54 8.12 -8.16
N SER A 87 -27.92 9.09 -7.32
CA SER A 87 -28.19 10.47 -7.74
C SER A 87 -26.92 11.23 -8.13
N VAL A 88 -25.73 10.71 -7.78
CA VAL A 88 -24.44 11.35 -8.06
C VAL A 88 -23.79 10.65 -9.25
N PRO A 89 -23.60 11.34 -10.40
CA PRO A 89 -22.96 10.78 -11.57
C PRO A 89 -21.46 10.56 -11.34
N SER A 90 -20.88 9.59 -12.03
CA SER A 90 -19.45 9.26 -11.89
C SER A 90 -18.71 9.31 -13.24
N PRO A 91 -18.60 10.51 -13.86
CA PRO A 91 -17.86 10.67 -15.11
C PRO A 91 -16.35 10.51 -14.90
N PHE A 92 -15.69 9.74 -15.76
CA PHE A 92 -14.25 9.56 -15.68
C PHE A 92 -13.58 9.69 -17.06
N PRO A 93 -13.42 10.93 -17.55
CA PRO A 93 -12.80 11.17 -18.84
C PRO A 93 -11.32 10.78 -18.82
N THR A 94 -10.83 10.24 -19.93
CA THR A 94 -9.48 9.68 -20.03
C THR A 94 -8.49 10.59 -20.77
N ASP A 95 -8.94 11.71 -21.32
CA ASP A 95 -8.04 12.65 -21.97
C ASP A 95 -7.20 13.45 -20.95
N GLY A 96 -6.14 14.08 -21.47
CA GLY A 96 -5.16 14.79 -20.68
C GLY A 96 -5.53 16.23 -20.29
N SER A 97 -6.69 16.76 -20.71
CA SER A 97 -7.03 18.16 -20.47
C SER A 97 -7.19 18.46 -18.97
N SER A 98 -6.89 19.71 -18.57
CA SER A 98 -7.12 20.16 -17.19
C SER A 98 -8.59 20.03 -16.78
N ALA A 99 -9.51 20.22 -17.71
CA ALA A 99 -10.95 19.99 -17.48
C ALA A 99 -11.23 18.53 -17.11
N SER A 100 -10.69 17.58 -17.87
CA SER A 100 -10.85 16.14 -17.58
C SER A 100 -10.15 15.73 -16.28
N GLN A 101 -9.00 16.30 -15.96
CA GLN A 101 -8.34 16.10 -14.66
C GLN A 101 -9.22 16.60 -13.49
N ILE A 102 -9.82 17.78 -13.62
CA ILE A 102 -10.74 18.33 -12.61
C ILE A 102 -11.96 17.40 -12.44
N VAL A 103 -12.55 16.91 -13.54
CA VAL A 103 -13.69 15.99 -13.48
C VAL A 103 -13.33 14.68 -12.79
N ARG A 104 -12.14 14.11 -13.04
CA ARG A 104 -11.67 12.92 -12.33
C ARG A 104 -11.48 13.17 -10.84
N LEU A 105 -10.93 14.31 -10.45
CA LEU A 105 -10.77 14.70 -9.05
C LEU A 105 -12.12 14.90 -8.37
N GLN A 106 -13.07 15.59 -9.00
CA GLN A 106 -14.42 15.78 -8.48
C GLN A 106 -15.17 14.45 -8.31
N THR A 107 -15.04 13.57 -9.29
CA THR A 107 -15.62 12.21 -9.22
C THR A 107 -14.97 11.39 -8.11
N SER A 108 -13.66 11.53 -7.90
CA SER A 108 -12.96 10.86 -6.80
C SER A 108 -13.39 11.38 -5.43
N ILE A 109 -13.60 12.70 -5.28
CA ILE A 109 -14.11 13.32 -4.06
C ILE A 109 -15.52 12.81 -3.75
N THR A 110 -16.41 12.82 -4.73
CA THR A 110 -17.79 12.37 -4.54
C THR A 110 -17.87 10.87 -4.27
N ALA A 111 -17.03 10.05 -4.92
CA ALA A 111 -16.91 8.63 -4.60
C ALA A 111 -16.46 8.41 -3.14
N LEU A 112 -15.45 9.15 -2.67
CA LEU A 112 -14.98 9.10 -1.28
C LEU A 112 -16.09 9.44 -0.28
N GLN A 113 -16.85 10.50 -0.55
CA GLN A 113 -17.93 10.98 0.32
C GLN A 113 -19.12 10.02 0.39
N ASN A 114 -19.26 9.12 -0.58
CA ASN A 114 -20.39 8.19 -0.68
C ASN A 114 -19.98 6.71 -0.54
N LEU A 115 -18.79 6.42 0.01
CA LEU A 115 -18.26 5.05 0.11
C LEU A 115 -19.18 4.05 0.83
N PHE A 116 -19.99 4.50 1.77
CA PHE A 116 -20.86 3.65 2.60
C PHE A 116 -22.33 4.11 2.59
N GLY A 117 -22.71 4.97 1.64
CA GLY A 117 -24.05 5.52 1.52
C GLY A 117 -24.03 7.03 1.22
N PRO A 118 -25.20 7.66 1.00
CA PRO A 118 -25.28 9.09 0.67
C PRO A 118 -24.64 9.98 1.73
N GLY A 119 -23.51 10.61 1.41
CA GLY A 119 -22.73 11.45 2.32
C GLY A 119 -22.04 10.70 3.48
N VAL A 120 -22.06 9.37 3.47
CA VAL A 120 -21.41 8.52 4.48
C VAL A 120 -20.12 7.97 3.88
N GLY A 121 -19.00 8.57 4.23
CA GLY A 121 -17.70 8.21 3.70
C GLY A 121 -16.60 9.12 4.22
N CYS A 122 -15.55 9.28 3.42
CA CYS A 122 -14.44 10.16 3.77
C CYS A 122 -14.69 11.59 3.26
N PRO A 123 -14.52 12.61 4.13
CA PRO A 123 -14.66 13.99 3.71
C PRO A 123 -13.52 14.37 2.74
N ALA A 124 -13.73 15.42 1.95
CA ALA A 124 -12.72 15.89 1.00
C ALA A 124 -11.40 16.29 1.69
N SER A 125 -11.45 16.73 2.95
CA SER A 125 -10.29 17.04 3.78
C SER A 125 -9.40 15.82 4.12
N ALA A 126 -9.87 14.60 3.86
CA ALA A 126 -9.05 13.39 3.93
C ALA A 126 -8.13 13.22 2.71
N THR A 127 -8.11 14.19 1.79
CA THR A 127 -7.27 14.18 0.59
C THR A 127 -6.76 15.58 0.23
N THR A 128 -5.83 15.64 -0.69
CA THR A 128 -5.32 16.86 -1.33
C THR A 128 -6.11 17.26 -2.58
N PHE A 129 -7.18 16.55 -2.94
CA PHE A 129 -7.87 16.70 -4.23
C PHE A 129 -8.44 18.11 -4.45
N LEU A 130 -8.97 18.76 -3.41
CA LEU A 130 -9.44 20.15 -3.53
C LEU A 130 -8.30 21.12 -3.87
N ALA A 131 -7.12 20.95 -3.27
CA ALA A 131 -5.95 21.78 -3.59
C ALA A 131 -5.46 21.52 -5.03
N GLN A 132 -5.51 20.27 -5.49
CA GLN A 132 -5.17 19.91 -6.87
C GLN A 132 -6.16 20.53 -7.87
N ILE A 133 -7.47 20.51 -7.58
CA ILE A 133 -8.49 21.20 -8.39
C ILE A 133 -8.18 22.70 -8.47
N SER A 134 -7.92 23.35 -7.34
CA SER A 134 -7.59 24.78 -7.31
C SER A 134 -6.32 25.09 -8.13
N ALA A 135 -5.31 24.23 -8.05
CA ALA A 135 -4.08 24.39 -8.84
C ALA A 135 -4.36 24.32 -10.35
N LEU A 136 -5.18 23.36 -10.79
CA LEU A 136 -5.58 23.18 -12.20
C LEU A 136 -6.47 24.33 -12.71
N GLN A 137 -7.33 24.89 -11.84
CA GLN A 137 -8.21 26.01 -12.19
C GLN A 137 -7.45 27.34 -12.35
N ASN A 138 -6.43 27.57 -11.52
CA ASN A 138 -5.66 28.82 -11.54
C ASN A 138 -4.68 28.92 -12.72
N GLY A 139 -4.65 27.93 -13.63
CA GLY A 139 -3.72 27.90 -14.75
C GLY A 139 -2.25 27.79 -14.32
N THR A 140 -1.97 27.63 -13.02
CA THR A 140 -0.68 27.11 -12.57
C THR A 140 -0.59 25.70 -13.13
N PRO A 141 0.40 25.40 -13.99
CA PRO A 141 0.59 24.03 -14.42
C PRO A 141 0.70 23.18 -13.16
N ALA A 142 -0.16 22.16 -13.04
CA ALA A 142 0.23 21.01 -12.22
C ALA A 142 1.64 20.66 -12.68
N PRO A 143 2.61 20.44 -11.77
CA PRO A 143 3.95 20.01 -12.17
C PRO A 143 3.75 18.92 -13.20
N ALA A 144 4.20 19.15 -14.43
CA ALA A 144 4.11 18.13 -15.45
C ALA A 144 4.72 16.87 -14.82
N PRO A 145 4.05 15.71 -14.86
CA PRO A 145 4.72 14.47 -14.54
C PRO A 145 6.03 14.51 -15.31
N ALA A 146 7.15 14.40 -14.59
CA ALA A 146 8.45 14.32 -15.24
C ALA A 146 8.30 13.32 -16.38
N PRO A 147 8.71 13.65 -17.62
CA PRO A 147 8.57 12.75 -18.74
C PRO A 147 9.01 11.37 -18.28
N ALA A 148 8.15 10.37 -18.43
CA ALA A 148 8.60 9.00 -18.34
C ALA A 148 9.85 8.95 -19.24
N PRO A 149 11.02 8.55 -18.72
CA PRO A 149 12.23 8.47 -19.52
C PRO A 149 11.86 7.75 -20.81
N ALA A 150 12.24 8.34 -21.96
CA ALA A 150 12.04 7.68 -23.24
C ALA A 150 12.52 6.23 -23.10
N PRO A 151 11.74 5.22 -23.54
CA PRO A 151 12.22 3.85 -23.54
C PRO A 151 13.59 3.88 -24.21
N ALA A 152 14.62 3.51 -23.44
CA ALA A 152 15.95 3.36 -23.99
C ALA A 152 15.82 2.47 -25.24
N PRO A 153 16.56 2.76 -26.33
CA PRO A 153 16.57 1.90 -27.50
C PRO A 153 16.65 0.44 -27.04
N ALA A 154 15.78 -0.41 -27.57
CA ALA A 154 15.81 -1.83 -27.28
C ALA A 154 17.25 -2.30 -27.45
N PRO A 155 17.90 -2.81 -26.38
CA PRO A 155 19.24 -3.32 -26.48
C PRO A 155 19.29 -4.33 -27.61
N ALA A 156 20.35 -4.28 -28.43
CA ALA A 156 20.68 -5.37 -29.32
C ALA A 156 20.53 -6.70 -28.55
N PRO A 157 20.09 -7.80 -29.18
CA PRO A 157 19.91 -9.07 -28.51
C PRO A 157 21.14 -9.37 -27.65
N ALA A 158 20.95 -9.34 -26.33
CA ALA A 158 22.01 -9.67 -25.42
C ALA A 158 22.46 -11.10 -25.77
N PRO A 159 23.77 -11.38 -25.77
CA PRO A 159 24.25 -12.75 -25.74
C PRO A 159 23.41 -13.54 -24.74
N ALA A 160 23.02 -14.76 -25.11
CA ALA A 160 22.28 -15.67 -24.24
C ALA A 160 22.83 -15.56 -22.80
N PRO A 161 21.96 -15.43 -21.77
CA PRO A 161 22.43 -15.25 -20.41
C PRO A 161 23.49 -16.31 -20.11
N ALA A 162 24.71 -15.84 -19.83
CA ALA A 162 25.61 -16.67 -19.04
C ALA A 162 24.80 -17.11 -17.81
N PRO A 163 24.94 -18.38 -17.34
CA PRO A 163 24.27 -18.86 -16.15
C PRO A 163 24.33 -17.79 -15.08
N ALA A 164 23.18 -17.49 -14.47
CA ALA A 164 23.10 -16.57 -13.35
C ALA A 164 24.29 -16.86 -12.42
N PRO A 165 25.14 -15.86 -12.11
CA PRO A 165 26.11 -16.02 -11.05
C PRO A 165 25.34 -16.53 -9.83
N ALA A 166 25.81 -17.63 -9.24
CA ALA A 166 25.31 -18.10 -7.96
C ALA A 166 25.32 -16.90 -6.96
N PRO A 167 24.39 -16.86 -5.98
CA PRO A 167 24.26 -15.74 -5.06
C PRO A 167 25.63 -15.40 -4.46
N ALA A 168 26.18 -14.24 -4.81
CA ALA A 168 27.37 -13.71 -4.18
C ALA A 168 26.93 -12.57 -3.24
N GLY A 169 26.62 -12.92 -1.99
CA GLY A 169 26.46 -11.93 -0.91
C GLY A 169 25.28 -12.13 0.05
N GLY A 170 24.36 -13.06 -0.21
CA GLY A 170 23.30 -13.38 0.75
C GLY A 170 23.84 -14.13 1.96
N VAL A 171 23.42 -13.74 3.17
CA VAL A 171 23.64 -14.58 4.36
C VAL A 171 23.05 -15.97 4.11
N ASP A 172 23.80 -17.03 4.43
CA ASP A 172 23.27 -18.40 4.35
C ASP A 172 22.10 -18.55 5.35
N PRO A 173 20.87 -18.84 4.90
CA PRO A 173 19.71 -19.04 5.78
C PRO A 173 19.89 -20.10 6.87
N ASN A 174 20.83 -21.04 6.67
CA ASN A 174 21.17 -22.06 7.67
C ASN A 174 22.05 -21.50 8.80
N LEU A 175 22.78 -20.42 8.53
CA LEU A 175 23.59 -19.71 9.52
C LEU A 175 22.77 -18.67 10.30
N VAL A 176 21.54 -18.37 9.86
CA VAL A 176 20.60 -17.48 10.54
C VAL A 176 19.86 -18.25 11.64
N PRO A 177 20.03 -17.89 12.93
CA PRO A 177 19.38 -18.61 14.01
C PRO A 177 17.84 -18.56 13.92
N GLN A 178 17.17 -19.59 14.43
CA GLN A 178 15.72 -19.61 14.49
C GLN A 178 15.20 -18.73 15.62
N PHE A 179 14.01 -18.14 15.43
CA PHE A 179 13.39 -17.28 16.45
C PHE A 179 12.90 -18.08 17.68
N ASP A 180 12.49 -19.33 17.47
CA ASP A 180 11.91 -20.25 18.48
C ASP A 180 10.79 -19.64 19.35
N VAL A 181 10.12 -18.60 18.82
CA VAL A 181 8.94 -17.95 19.40
C VAL A 181 7.83 -18.01 18.35
N THR A 182 6.64 -18.45 18.76
CA THR A 182 5.47 -18.44 17.88
C THR A 182 4.93 -17.00 17.79
N PRO A 183 4.86 -16.38 16.60
CA PRO A 183 4.28 -15.05 16.46
C PRO A 183 2.83 -15.00 16.89
N GLY A 184 2.40 -13.85 17.44
CA GLY A 184 0.99 -13.57 17.67
C GLY A 184 0.34 -14.28 18.87
N VAL A 185 1.09 -14.99 19.70
CA VAL A 185 0.57 -15.61 20.94
C VAL A 185 0.12 -14.51 21.90
N LYS A 186 -1.19 -14.41 22.14
CA LYS A 186 -1.78 -13.38 23.01
C LYS A 186 -1.50 -13.65 24.49
N ASP A 187 -1.35 -12.57 25.25
CA ASP A 187 -1.20 -12.62 26.70
C ASP A 187 -2.47 -13.17 27.38
N PRO A 188 -2.36 -14.30 28.12
CA PRO A 188 -3.48 -14.87 28.87
C PRO A 188 -4.06 -13.92 29.93
N ALA A 189 -3.30 -12.93 30.40
CA ALA A 189 -3.77 -11.92 31.34
C ALA A 189 -4.63 -10.82 30.67
N GLY A 190 -4.85 -10.89 29.36
CA GLY A 190 -5.77 -10.01 28.63
C GLY A 190 -5.17 -8.69 28.15
N SER A 191 -3.84 -8.54 28.12
CA SER A 191 -3.22 -7.35 27.52
C SER A 191 -3.34 -7.35 25.98
N ALA A 192 -3.26 -6.15 25.38
CA ALA A 192 -3.25 -6.00 23.92
C ALA A 192 -1.97 -6.53 23.24
N SER A 193 -0.95 -6.85 24.05
CA SER A 193 0.37 -7.32 23.63
C SER A 193 0.40 -8.83 23.40
N CYS A 194 1.47 -9.29 22.76
CA CYS A 194 1.76 -10.70 22.59
C CYS A 194 2.85 -11.14 23.58
N VAL A 195 2.92 -12.44 23.85
CA VAL A 195 3.86 -13.03 24.81
C VAL A 195 5.14 -13.42 24.08
N GLY A 196 6.24 -12.78 24.45
CA GLY A 196 7.59 -13.19 24.06
C GLY A 196 8.21 -14.15 25.08
N ILE A 197 9.53 -14.34 24.96
CA ILE A 197 10.30 -15.18 25.88
C ILE A 197 10.20 -14.64 27.32
N ASN A 198 10.13 -15.58 28.28
CA ASN A 198 10.02 -15.30 29.72
C ASN A 198 8.78 -14.46 30.12
N ASN A 199 7.68 -14.61 29.39
CA ASN A 199 6.44 -13.85 29.61
C ASN A 199 6.59 -12.32 29.45
N ILE A 200 7.62 -11.87 28.73
CA ILE A 200 7.81 -10.45 28.42
C ILE A 200 6.82 -10.05 27.32
N LEU A 201 6.06 -8.99 27.54
CA LEU A 201 5.13 -8.46 26.55
C LEU A 201 5.89 -7.84 25.37
N ILE A 202 5.49 -8.22 24.16
CA ILE A 202 6.05 -7.76 22.89
C ILE A 202 4.95 -7.26 21.94
N PRO A 203 5.27 -6.41 20.95
CA PRO A 203 4.33 -6.09 19.88
C PRO A 203 3.89 -7.37 19.16
N CYS A 204 2.61 -7.48 18.81
CA CYS A 204 2.09 -8.67 18.14
C CYS A 204 2.57 -8.87 16.70
N SER A 205 3.22 -7.85 16.11
CA SER A 205 3.97 -7.98 14.86
C SER A 205 5.34 -8.66 15.03
N CYS A 206 5.71 -9.02 16.26
CA CYS A 206 7.00 -9.61 16.59
C CYS A 206 6.84 -11.07 17.08
N PRO A 207 7.76 -11.97 16.70
CA PRO A 207 8.78 -11.76 15.67
C PRO A 207 8.17 -11.61 14.26
N PRO A 208 8.88 -10.97 13.31
CA PRO A 208 8.42 -10.87 11.92
C PRO A 208 8.41 -12.25 11.23
N ASP A 209 7.89 -12.32 10.00
CA ASP A 209 8.11 -13.49 9.14
C ASP A 209 9.62 -13.75 8.94
N ARG A 210 10.03 -15.02 9.03
CA ARG A 210 11.44 -15.42 9.01
C ARG A 210 12.10 -15.10 7.67
N ASN A 211 11.43 -15.32 6.55
CA ASN A 211 12.00 -15.03 5.23
C ASN A 211 12.16 -13.54 5.02
N THR A 212 11.19 -12.75 5.48
CA THR A 212 11.23 -11.29 5.46
C THR A 212 12.39 -10.76 6.33
N PHE A 213 12.62 -11.35 7.50
CA PHE A 213 13.78 -11.01 8.33
C PHE A 213 15.11 -11.38 7.67
N ILE A 214 15.23 -12.57 7.07
CA ILE A 214 16.45 -13.00 6.37
C ILE A 214 16.76 -12.05 5.20
N ALA A 215 15.74 -11.59 4.47
CA ALA A 215 15.93 -10.60 3.42
C ALA A 215 16.47 -9.27 3.98
N SER A 216 15.91 -8.76 5.09
CA SER A 216 16.41 -7.56 5.75
C SER A 216 17.85 -7.73 6.27
N LEU A 217 18.14 -8.85 6.93
CA LEU A 217 19.47 -9.19 7.44
C LEU A 217 20.49 -9.28 6.29
N SER A 218 20.12 -9.91 5.17
CA SER A 218 20.98 -10.00 3.99
C SER A 218 21.32 -8.62 3.42
N ALA A 219 20.37 -7.69 3.46
CA ALA A 219 20.59 -6.32 3.01
C ALA A 219 21.52 -5.55 3.96
N ASN A 220 21.36 -5.71 5.28
CA ASN A 220 22.26 -5.11 6.28
C ASN A 220 23.70 -5.63 6.12
N VAL A 221 23.87 -6.94 5.97
CA VAL A 221 25.20 -7.55 5.78
C VAL A 221 25.84 -7.10 4.47
N ALA A 222 25.07 -7.00 3.38
CA ALA A 222 25.55 -6.47 2.11
C ALA A 222 25.98 -4.99 2.21
N ALA A 223 25.30 -4.20 3.05
CA ALA A 223 25.68 -2.82 3.35
C ALA A 223 26.86 -2.70 4.34
N GLY A 224 27.18 -3.77 5.07
CA GLY A 224 28.14 -3.79 6.17
C GLY A 224 27.64 -3.14 7.47
N HIS A 225 26.40 -2.65 7.48
CA HIS A 225 25.75 -1.97 8.60
C HIS A 225 24.22 -2.12 8.54
N ASP A 226 23.52 -1.91 9.65
CA ASP A 226 22.06 -1.88 9.67
C ASP A 226 21.54 -0.70 8.84
N ILE A 227 20.80 -0.97 7.75
CA ILE A 227 20.39 0.07 6.78
C ILE A 227 19.58 1.19 7.44
N ASN A 228 18.75 0.84 8.42
CA ASN A 228 17.92 1.80 9.15
C ASN A 228 18.60 2.35 10.42
N ASN A 229 19.82 1.91 10.72
CA ASN A 229 20.65 2.44 11.80
C ASN A 229 22.15 2.31 11.44
N PRO A 230 22.68 3.15 10.53
CA PRO A 230 24.01 2.94 9.94
C PRO A 230 25.20 3.00 10.91
N GLY A 231 24.98 3.47 12.15
CA GLY A 231 25.99 3.43 13.20
C GLY A 231 26.25 2.02 13.76
N VAL A 232 25.43 1.03 13.41
CA VAL A 232 25.55 -0.35 13.87
C VAL A 232 26.08 -1.23 12.75
N ALA A 233 27.27 -1.82 12.95
CA ALA A 233 27.88 -2.73 11.97
C ALA A 233 27.11 -4.06 11.88
N ALA A 234 27.09 -4.65 10.69
CA ALA A 234 26.41 -5.92 10.44
C ALA A 234 27.39 -7.03 9.98
N PRO A 235 28.36 -7.44 10.82
CA PRO A 235 29.27 -8.53 10.49
C PRO A 235 28.54 -9.88 10.45
N PHE A 236 28.77 -10.68 9.41
CA PHE A 236 28.17 -12.01 9.30
C PHE A 236 29.20 -13.06 8.84
N PRO A 237 30.15 -13.42 9.73
CA PRO A 237 31.16 -14.43 9.41
C PRO A 237 30.52 -15.79 9.16
N THR A 238 31.13 -16.62 8.31
CA THR A 238 30.55 -17.90 7.86
C THR A 238 31.17 -19.13 8.52
N ASP A 239 32.28 -18.99 9.26
CA ASP A 239 32.88 -20.11 9.96
C ASP A 239 32.08 -20.56 11.19
N SER A 240 32.44 -21.73 11.70
CA SER A 240 31.73 -22.41 12.78
C SER A 240 32.22 -22.05 14.19
N SER A 241 33.19 -21.13 14.33
CA SER A 241 33.72 -20.77 15.64
C SER A 241 32.64 -20.13 16.53
N SER A 242 32.78 -20.26 17.85
CA SER A 242 31.87 -19.61 18.80
C SER A 242 31.87 -18.09 18.61
N ALA A 243 33.02 -17.50 18.26
CA ALA A 243 33.12 -16.07 17.96
C ALA A 243 32.25 -15.67 16.76
N SER A 244 32.25 -16.48 15.71
CA SER A 244 31.44 -16.24 14.52
C SER A 244 29.95 -16.47 14.75
N GLN A 245 29.59 -17.46 15.58
CA GLN A 245 28.21 -17.66 16.03
C GLN A 245 27.71 -16.47 16.87
N ILE A 246 28.55 -15.96 17.79
CA ILE A 246 28.26 -14.75 18.58
C ILE A 246 28.04 -13.53 17.69
N ALA A 247 28.93 -13.30 16.72
CA ALA A 247 28.80 -12.18 15.79
C ALA A 247 27.49 -12.25 14.99
N ARG A 248 27.14 -13.43 14.45
CA ARG A 248 25.87 -13.62 13.73
C ARG A 248 24.66 -13.35 14.61
N LEU A 249 24.68 -13.81 15.87
CA LEU A 249 23.59 -13.55 16.82
C LEU A 249 23.47 -12.06 17.18
N GLN A 250 24.60 -11.37 17.41
CA GLN A 250 24.61 -9.94 17.69
C GLN A 250 24.05 -9.13 16.52
N THR A 251 24.45 -9.45 15.30
CA THR A 251 23.91 -8.83 14.08
C THR A 251 22.45 -9.17 13.87
N ALA A 252 22.02 -10.40 14.15
CA ALA A 252 20.60 -10.77 14.08
C ALA A 252 19.75 -9.99 15.10
N ILE A 253 20.25 -9.79 16.33
CA ILE A 253 19.59 -8.98 17.36
C ILE A 253 19.51 -7.51 16.94
N SER A 254 20.60 -6.91 16.45
CA SER A 254 20.59 -5.51 16.04
C SER A 254 19.69 -5.28 14.83
N SER A 255 19.75 -6.16 13.84
CA SER A 255 18.88 -6.13 12.67
C SER A 255 17.40 -6.22 13.06
N LEU A 256 17.06 -7.06 14.04
CA LEU A 256 15.72 -7.19 14.58
C LEU A 256 15.24 -5.91 15.30
N GLN A 257 16.12 -5.28 16.09
CA GLN A 257 15.81 -4.06 16.85
C GLN A 257 15.74 -2.81 15.96
N ASN A 258 16.38 -2.83 14.79
CA ASN A 258 16.47 -1.69 13.88
C ASN A 258 15.60 -1.83 12.62
N LEU A 259 14.62 -2.75 12.59
CA LEU A 259 13.83 -3.05 11.37
C LEU A 259 13.16 -1.85 10.70
N ASN A 260 12.74 -0.83 11.46
CA ASN A 260 12.01 0.34 10.96
C ASN A 260 12.63 1.68 11.39
N GLY A 261 13.88 1.66 11.89
CA GLY A 261 14.59 2.84 12.39
C GLY A 261 15.45 2.51 13.62
N PRO A 262 16.28 3.45 14.11
CA PRO A 262 17.14 3.21 15.26
C PRO A 262 16.35 2.82 16.51
N GLY A 263 16.49 1.58 16.96
CA GLY A 263 15.73 1.02 18.09
C GLY A 263 14.22 0.85 17.84
N VAL A 264 13.77 1.05 16.60
CA VAL A 264 12.36 0.90 16.19
C VAL A 264 12.22 -0.41 15.43
N GLY A 265 12.03 -1.49 16.17
CA GLY A 265 11.93 -2.84 15.62
C GLY A 265 11.33 -3.80 16.63
N CYS A 266 11.65 -5.08 16.47
CA CYS A 266 11.22 -6.10 17.41
C CYS A 266 12.20 -6.20 18.58
N PRO A 267 11.71 -6.20 19.84
CA PRO A 267 12.59 -6.35 21.00
C PRO A 267 13.24 -7.73 20.99
N ALA A 268 14.42 -7.86 21.60
CA ALA A 268 15.15 -9.13 21.61
C ALA A 268 14.35 -10.26 22.28
N SER A 269 13.45 -9.93 23.22
CA SER A 269 12.49 -10.86 23.85
C SER A 269 11.48 -11.50 22.89
N SER A 270 11.38 -11.02 21.64
CA SER A 270 10.58 -11.65 20.59
C SER A 270 11.26 -12.84 19.91
N THR A 271 12.49 -13.18 20.33
CA THR A 271 13.26 -14.31 19.82
C THR A 271 14.06 -14.96 20.95
N THR A 272 14.63 -16.14 20.70
CA THR A 272 15.58 -16.78 21.62
C THR A 272 17.02 -16.30 21.46
N PHE A 273 17.29 -15.32 20.59
CA PHE A 273 18.66 -14.91 20.26
C PHE A 273 19.47 -14.47 21.48
N SER A 274 18.88 -13.74 22.42
CA SER A 274 19.59 -13.35 23.66
C SER A 274 19.93 -14.56 24.54
N ALA A 275 19.08 -15.58 24.58
CA ALA A 275 19.34 -16.81 25.33
C ALA A 275 20.42 -17.65 24.64
N GLN A 276 20.37 -17.75 23.30
CA GLN A 276 21.40 -18.42 22.49
C GLN A 276 22.76 -17.71 22.61
N LEU A 277 22.76 -16.37 22.58
CA LEU A 277 23.96 -15.56 22.79
C LEU A 277 24.55 -15.83 24.17
N LYS A 278 23.71 -15.81 25.22
CA LYS A 278 24.14 -16.12 26.58
C LYS A 278 24.74 -17.52 26.68
N ALA A 279 24.13 -18.53 26.06
CA ALA A 279 24.64 -19.91 26.05
C ALA A 279 26.03 -20.04 25.39
N LEU A 280 26.37 -19.16 24.44
CA LEU A 280 27.68 -19.14 23.78
C LEU A 280 28.72 -18.29 24.53
N THR A 281 28.28 -17.37 25.39
CA THR A 281 29.17 -16.46 26.14
C THR A 281 29.32 -16.81 27.63
N GLY A 282 28.44 -17.63 28.20
CA GLY A 282 28.38 -17.98 29.62
C GLY A 282 27.08 -17.52 30.31
#